data_AF-A0A7C3TPX6-F1
#
_entry.id   AF-A0A7C3TPX6-F1
#
_cell.length_a   1.000
_cell.length_b   1.000
_cell.length_c   1.000
_cell.angle_alpha   90.00
_cell.angle_beta   90.00
_cell.angle_gamma   90.00
#
_symmetry.space_group_name_H-M   'P 1'
#
loop_
_entity.id
_entity.type
_entity.pdbx_description
1 polymer ?
#
loop_
_entity_poly.entity_id
_entity_poly.type
_entity_poly.pdbx_seq_one_letter_code
_entity_poly.pdbx_strand_id
1 'polypeptide(L)'
;MDGTGKIFTIKGDEIKEFAGTEGAVAIVLDAKIKINKKIELFDAVFEFDDIKDMIIKLRELKQDSEVVAIEYINKVAAKIAGMRQKDYLLVTFTNPIGDIKSFRFNELWKLR
;
A
#
# COMPACT_ATOMS: atom_id res chain seq x y z
N MET A 1 -25.11 10.18 -6.80
CA MET A 1 -25.95 10.87 -7.79
C MET A 1 -25.74 10.20 -9.13
N ASP A 2 -26.78 9.67 -9.77
CA ASP A 2 -26.64 9.06 -11.10
C ASP A 2 -26.61 10.11 -12.22
N GLY A 3 -26.49 9.65 -13.47
CA GLY A 3 -26.48 10.50 -14.66
C GLY A 3 -27.79 11.25 -14.94
N THR A 4 -28.88 10.95 -14.21
CA THR A 4 -30.16 11.69 -14.29
C THR A 4 -30.24 12.82 -13.27
N GLY A 5 -29.24 12.95 -12.40
CA GLY A 5 -29.25 13.89 -11.28
C GLY A 5 -29.97 13.36 -10.04
N LYS A 6 -30.42 12.09 -10.04
CA LYS A 6 -31.08 11.49 -8.89
C LYS A 6 -30.08 11.19 -7.78
N ILE A 7 -30.42 11.60 -6.56
CA ILE A 7 -29.62 11.34 -5.35
C ILE A 7 -30.23 10.16 -4.59
N PHE A 8 -29.38 9.26 -4.14
CA PHE A 8 -29.74 8.08 -3.35
C PHE A 8 -28.59 7.73 -2.40
N THR A 9 -28.93 6.99 -1.33
CA THR A 9 -27.98 6.52 -0.32
C THR A 9 -27.86 5.01 -0.42
N ILE A 10 -26.64 4.51 -0.57
CA ILE A 10 -26.32 3.08 -0.63
C ILE A 10 -25.75 2.60 0.70
N LYS A 11 -26.05 1.36 1.12
CA LYS A 11 -25.54 0.78 2.38
C LYS A 11 -25.32 -0.72 2.25
N GLY A 12 -24.51 -1.29 3.15
CA GLY A 12 -24.30 -2.74 3.21
C GLY A 12 -23.66 -3.28 1.94
N ASP A 13 -24.19 -4.38 1.41
CA ASP A 13 -23.62 -5.06 0.25
C ASP A 13 -23.78 -4.28 -1.07
N GLU A 14 -24.75 -3.37 -1.17
CA GLU A 14 -24.98 -2.53 -2.37
C GLU A 14 -23.76 -1.67 -2.70
N ILE A 15 -22.91 -1.35 -1.72
CA ILE A 15 -21.67 -0.58 -1.91
C ILE A 15 -20.78 -1.23 -2.99
N LYS A 16 -20.79 -2.56 -3.09
CA LYS A 16 -19.97 -3.31 -4.05
C LYS A 16 -20.32 -3.03 -5.52
N GLU A 17 -21.54 -2.59 -5.80
CA GLU A 17 -21.99 -2.25 -7.15
C GLU A 17 -21.49 -0.87 -7.62
N PHE A 18 -21.05 -0.03 -6.67
CA PHE A 18 -20.58 1.33 -6.93
C PHE A 18 -19.07 1.48 -6.71
N ALA A 19 -18.50 0.72 -5.77
CA ALA A 19 -17.07 0.77 -5.48
C ALA A 19 -16.24 0.28 -6.68
N GLY A 20 -15.19 1.03 -7.05
CA GLY A 20 -14.30 0.67 -8.16
C GLY A 20 -14.84 0.98 -9.56
N THR A 21 -15.99 1.65 -9.67
CA THR A 21 -16.58 2.03 -10.97
C THR A 21 -16.02 3.33 -11.56
N GLU A 22 -15.09 3.98 -10.86
CA GLU A 22 -14.42 5.22 -11.31
C GLU A 22 -15.38 6.34 -11.75
N GLY A 23 -16.59 6.37 -11.16
CA GLY A 23 -17.62 7.37 -11.48
C GLY A 23 -18.47 7.07 -12.71
N ALA A 24 -18.30 5.91 -13.34
CA ALA A 24 -19.07 5.52 -14.53
C ALA A 24 -20.57 5.34 -14.27
N VAL A 25 -20.95 4.90 -13.05
CA VAL A 25 -22.35 4.61 -12.71
C VAL A 25 -23.02 5.74 -11.91
N ALA A 26 -22.25 6.45 -11.09
CA ALA A 26 -22.73 7.55 -10.25
C ALA A 26 -21.56 8.35 -9.67
N ILE A 27 -21.84 9.60 -9.29
CA ILE A 27 -20.93 10.47 -8.54
C ILE A 27 -21.19 10.28 -7.04
N VAL A 28 -20.12 9.99 -6.27
CA VAL A 28 -20.15 9.94 -4.81
C VAL A 28 -20.14 11.36 -4.26
N LEU A 29 -21.16 11.72 -3.48
CA LEU A 29 -21.28 13.04 -2.86
C LEU A 29 -20.82 13.06 -1.40
N ASP A 30 -21.01 11.94 -0.69
CA ASP A 30 -20.63 11.76 0.70
C ASP A 30 -20.34 10.27 0.97
N ALA A 31 -19.45 9.98 1.93
CA ALA A 31 -19.07 8.62 2.30
C ALA A 31 -18.77 8.51 3.80
N LYS A 32 -19.44 7.55 4.47
CA LYS A 32 -19.16 7.20 5.86
C LYS A 32 -18.38 5.90 5.93
N ILE A 33 -17.17 5.96 6.48
CA ILE A 33 -16.24 4.83 6.56
C ILE A 33 -16.01 4.45 8.02
N LYS A 34 -15.88 3.15 8.30
CA LYS A 34 -15.45 2.67 9.62
C LYS A 34 -13.95 2.93 9.78
N ILE A 35 -13.59 3.69 10.81
CA ILE A 35 -12.19 3.99 11.12
C ILE A 35 -11.69 3.00 12.18
N ASN A 36 -10.53 2.39 11.93
CA ASN A 36 -9.84 1.56 12.93
C ASN A 36 -9.06 2.44 13.91
N LYS A 37 -8.76 1.92 15.11
CA LYS A 37 -7.93 2.64 16.09
C LYS A 37 -6.58 2.97 15.46
N LYS A 38 -6.07 4.18 15.73
CA LYS A 38 -4.70 4.57 15.33
C LYS A 38 -3.70 3.63 16.00
N ILE A 39 -2.83 3.05 15.19
CA ILE A 39 -1.69 2.24 15.62
C ILE A 39 -0.40 2.97 15.25
N GLU A 40 0.66 2.71 16.02
CA GLU A 40 2.00 3.16 15.65
C GLU A 40 2.56 2.22 14.58
N LEU A 41 3.29 2.79 13.62
CA LEU A 41 3.80 2.07 12.46
C LEU A 41 5.31 2.27 12.36
N PHE A 42 5.99 1.21 11.94
CA PHE A 42 7.45 1.16 11.81
C PHE A 42 7.83 0.64 10.43
N ASP A 43 8.80 1.28 9.79
CA ASP A 43 9.09 1.10 8.38
C ASP A 43 10.51 0.57 8.14
N ALA A 44 10.62 -0.49 7.36
CA ALA A 44 11.88 -1.12 6.98
C ALA A 44 12.08 -1.17 5.47
N VAL A 45 13.35 -1.12 5.05
CA VAL A 45 13.78 -1.33 3.65
C VAL A 45 14.70 -2.53 3.58
N PHE A 46 14.35 -3.51 2.75
CA PHE A 46 15.20 -4.64 2.41
C PHE A 46 15.70 -4.49 0.97
N GLU A 47 17.00 -4.67 0.75
CA GLU A 47 17.63 -4.56 -0.56
C GLU A 47 18.19 -5.91 -1.01
N PHE A 48 18.04 -6.24 -2.29
CA PHE A 48 18.43 -7.53 -2.84
C PHE A 48 19.17 -7.39 -4.17
N ASP A 49 20.24 -8.15 -4.31
CA ASP A 49 20.97 -8.29 -5.57
C ASP A 49 20.40 -9.44 -6.42
N ASP A 50 19.81 -10.47 -5.81
CA ASP A 50 19.11 -11.58 -6.48
C ASP A 50 17.61 -11.55 -6.13
N ILE A 51 16.77 -11.66 -7.16
CA ILE A 51 15.32 -11.74 -7.02
C ILE A 51 14.88 -12.98 -6.25
N LYS A 52 15.65 -14.08 -6.28
CA LYS A 52 15.33 -15.30 -5.53
C LYS A 52 15.35 -15.06 -4.02
N ASP A 53 16.36 -14.35 -3.53
CA ASP A 53 16.49 -13.99 -2.12
C ASP A 53 15.35 -13.05 -1.68
N MET A 54 14.97 -12.12 -2.56
CA MET A 54 13.80 -11.26 -2.36
C MET A 54 12.51 -12.08 -2.25
N ILE A 55 12.31 -13.09 -3.11
CA ILE A 55 11.12 -13.95 -3.06
C ILE A 55 11.07 -14.75 -1.75
N ILE A 56 12.21 -15.26 -1.27
CA ILE A 56 12.29 -15.96 0.01
C ILE A 56 11.86 -15.02 1.13
N LYS A 57 12.43 -13.80 1.17
CA LYS A 57 12.08 -12.82 2.20
C LYS A 57 10.61 -12.40 2.14
N LEU A 58 10.06 -12.21 0.93
CA LEU A 58 8.65 -11.89 0.73
C LEU A 58 7.71 -12.97 1.31
N ARG A 59 8.08 -14.25 1.18
CA ARG A 59 7.28 -15.35 1.75
C ARG A 59 7.29 -15.34 3.27
N GLU A 60 8.43 -15.05 3.89
CA GLU A 60 8.53 -14.88 5.34
C GLU A 60 7.64 -13.73 5.81
N LEU A 61 7.75 -12.56 5.16
CA LEU A 61 6.99 -11.36 5.53
C LEU A 61 5.48 -11.55 5.37
N LYS A 62 5.02 -12.32 4.38
CA LYS A 62 3.59 -12.65 4.20
C LYS A 62 3.01 -13.53 5.30
N GLN A 63 3.84 -14.18 6.10
CA GLN A 63 3.43 -15.01 7.23
C GLN A 63 3.45 -14.23 8.56
N ASP A 64 4.04 -13.04 8.56
CA ASP A 64 4.14 -12.20 9.75
C ASP A 64 2.85 -11.39 9.94
N SER A 65 2.16 -11.62 11.06
CA SER A 65 0.91 -10.94 11.39
C SER A 65 1.07 -9.45 11.70
N GLU A 66 2.30 -9.02 11.95
CA GLU A 66 2.63 -7.64 12.29
C GLU A 66 2.91 -6.80 11.03
N VAL A 67 2.98 -7.42 9.84
CA VAL A 67 3.16 -6.72 8.57
C VAL A 67 1.83 -6.15 8.08
N VAL A 68 1.81 -4.83 7.86
CA VAL A 68 0.64 -4.07 7.40
C VAL A 68 0.69 -3.80 5.90
N ALA A 69 1.89 -3.58 5.36
CA ALA A 69 2.10 -3.28 3.94
C ALA A 69 3.43 -3.83 3.46
N ILE A 70 3.47 -4.26 2.19
CA ILE A 70 4.68 -4.64 1.47
C ILE A 70 4.60 -4.02 0.08
N GLU A 71 5.58 -3.22 -0.29
CA GLU A 71 5.73 -2.66 -1.64
C GLU A 71 7.05 -3.13 -2.25
N TYR A 72 7.03 -3.44 -3.54
CA TYR A 72 8.20 -3.88 -4.29
C TYR A 72 8.64 -2.81 -5.29
N ILE A 73 9.92 -2.46 -5.28
CA ILE A 73 10.55 -1.61 -6.29
C ILE A 73 11.61 -2.44 -7.01
N ASN A 74 11.42 -2.64 -8.31
CA ASN A 74 12.39 -3.37 -9.13
C ASN A 74 13.65 -2.53 -9.40
N LYS A 75 14.72 -3.22 -9.82
CA LYS A 75 16.02 -2.58 -10.14
C LYS A 75 15.94 -1.41 -11.10
N VAL A 76 15.05 -1.48 -12.11
CA VAL A 76 14.91 -0.44 -13.13
C VAL A 76 14.24 0.82 -12.54
N ALA A 77 13.14 0.64 -11.81
CA ALA A 77 12.45 1.70 -11.11
C ALA A 77 13.35 2.37 -10.06
N ALA A 78 14.11 1.57 -9.30
CA ALA A 78 15.09 2.07 -8.34
C ALA A 78 16.15 2.96 -9.00
N LYS A 79 16.65 2.56 -10.17
CA LYS A 79 17.59 3.39 -10.95
C LYS A 79 16.96 4.71 -11.40
N ILE A 80 15.72 4.69 -11.90
CA ILE A 80 15.00 5.91 -12.31
C ILE A 80 14.84 6.86 -11.13
N ALA A 81 14.62 6.31 -9.94
CA ALA A 81 14.51 7.04 -8.68
C ALA A 81 15.85 7.53 -8.10
N GLY A 82 16.98 7.33 -8.79
CA GLY A 82 18.30 7.74 -8.31
C GLY A 82 18.84 6.89 -7.15
N MET A 83 18.39 5.64 -7.03
CA MET A 83 18.89 4.66 -6.06
C MET A 83 19.89 3.70 -6.69
N ARG A 84 20.47 2.82 -5.86
CA ARG A 84 21.25 1.68 -6.37
C ARG A 84 20.34 0.77 -7.18
N GLN A 85 20.87 0.18 -8.25
CA GLN A 85 20.13 -0.71 -9.15
C GLN A 85 19.92 -2.09 -8.51
N LYS A 86 19.14 -2.13 -7.43
CA LYS A 86 18.78 -3.32 -6.64
C LYS A 86 17.28 -3.48 -6.57
N ASP A 87 16.84 -4.67 -6.20
CA ASP A 87 15.44 -4.92 -5.85
C ASP A 87 15.21 -4.49 -4.41
N TYR A 88 14.07 -3.85 -4.14
CA TYR A 88 13.72 -3.33 -2.82
C TYR A 88 12.36 -3.86 -2.37
N LEU A 89 12.27 -4.25 -1.10
CA LEU A 89 11.00 -4.39 -0.39
C LEU A 89 10.88 -3.28 0.66
N LEU A 90 9.83 -2.47 0.55
CA LEU A 90 9.42 -1.52 1.58
C LEU A 90 8.35 -2.18 2.42
N VAL A 91 8.55 -2.27 3.72
CA VAL A 91 7.67 -3.01 4.62
C VAL A 91 7.29 -2.15 5.80
N THR A 92 6.00 -2.09 6.09
CA THR A 92 5.45 -1.41 7.26
C THR A 92 4.95 -2.43 8.27
N PHE A 93 5.33 -2.26 9.54
CA PHE A 93 5.01 -3.13 10.66
C PHE A 93 4.21 -2.39 11.74
N THR A 94 3.47 -3.14 12.56
CA THR A 94 2.83 -2.66 13.79
C THR A 94 3.75 -2.68 15.02
N ASN A 95 4.96 -3.21 14.89
CA ASN A 95 5.90 -3.36 15.98
C ASN A 95 7.27 -2.69 15.69
N PRO A 96 8.08 -2.39 16.73
CA PRO A 96 9.36 -1.71 16.56
C PRO A 96 10.46 -2.53 15.89
N ILE A 97 10.22 -3.82 15.59
CA ILE A 97 11.19 -4.67 14.86
C ILE A 97 11.41 -4.11 13.45
N GLY A 98 10.39 -3.41 12.93
CA GLY A 98 10.45 -2.66 11.68
C GLY A 98 11.25 -1.36 11.71
N ASP A 99 11.84 -0.91 12.83
CA ASP A 99 12.52 0.39 12.91
C ASP A 99 13.93 0.38 12.28
N ILE A 100 14.04 -0.20 11.08
CA ILE A 100 15.21 -0.09 10.22
C ILE A 100 14.95 1.11 9.31
N LYS A 101 14.93 2.31 9.91
CA LYS A 101 14.82 3.58 9.19
C LYS A 101 16.00 3.73 8.23
N SER A 102 15.80 3.31 6.99
CA SER A 102 16.56 3.86 5.88
C SER A 102 16.20 5.34 5.79
N PHE A 103 17.21 6.21 5.79
CA PHE A 103 17.07 7.67 5.68
C PHE A 103 16.20 8.12 4.48
N ARG A 104 15.90 7.22 3.54
CA ARG A 104 15.13 7.49 2.33
C ARG A 104 13.74 6.89 2.29
N PHE A 105 13.26 6.16 3.30
CA PHE A 105 11.95 5.47 3.25
C PHE A 105 10.80 6.41 2.81
N ASN A 106 10.74 7.61 3.39
CA ASN A 106 9.75 8.63 3.04
C ASN A 106 9.87 9.15 1.59
N GLU A 107 11.06 9.11 1.00
CA GLU A 107 11.26 9.45 -0.42
C GLU A 107 10.76 8.30 -1.31
N LEU A 108 11.00 7.06 -0.89
CA LEU A 108 10.60 5.86 -1.63
C LEU A 108 9.09 5.65 -1.65
N TRP A 109 8.42 5.94 -0.54
CA TRP A 109 6.97 5.82 -0.46
C TRP A 109 6.23 6.81 -1.36
N LYS A 110 6.87 7.95 -1.70
CA LYS A 110 6.30 8.95 -2.63
C LYS A 110 6.40 8.56 -4.10
N LEU A 111 7.16 7.50 -4.42
CA LEU A 111 7.28 6.98 -5.79
C LEU A 111 6.16 5.98 -6.14
N ARG A 112 5.32 5.63 -5.17
CA ARG A 112 4.13 4.82 -5.36
C ARG A 112 3.03 5.61 -6.07
#